data_AF-A0A6N2TCN5-F1
#
_entry.id   AF-A0A6N2TCN5-F1
#
_cell.length_a   1.000
_cell.length_b   1.000
_cell.length_c   1.000
_cell.angle_alpha   90.00
_cell.angle_beta   90.00
_cell.angle_gamma   90.00
#
_symmetry.space_group_name_H-M   'P 1'
#
loop_
_entity.id
_entity.type
_entity.pdbx_description
1 polymer ?
#
loop_
_entity_poly.entity_id
_entity_poly.type
_entity_poly.pdbx_seq_one_letter_code
_entity_poly.pdbx_strand_id
1 'polypeptide(L)'
;MGLRERRERCGLTLLQLEALTGIAFTRLSTLECNASEARNMYLGTARRIADALHCNVLDLYPDEDAWRGGVSAGVTGLRRIRRERHLTQRMLSALTGIPQPNISWFETGYRPVSQMYLDTARRLSEALQCDPVDFLID
;
A
#
# COMPACT_ATOMS: atom_id res chain seq x y z
N MET A 1 1.42 -4.45 15.37
CA MET A 1 1.34 -5.85 14.89
C MET A 1 1.86 -5.94 13.45
N GLY A 2 2.97 -6.65 13.24
CA GLY A 2 3.67 -6.76 11.95
C GLY A 2 3.18 -7.92 11.05
N LEU A 3 3.74 -8.01 9.82
CA LEU A 3 3.39 -9.04 8.83
C LEU A 3 3.50 -10.47 9.39
N ARG A 4 4.57 -10.75 10.13
CA ARG A 4 4.83 -12.07 10.72
C ARG A 4 3.72 -12.51 11.67
N GLU A 5 3.36 -11.65 12.61
CA GLU A 5 2.33 -11.94 13.61
C GLU A 5 0.97 -12.18 12.94
N ARG A 6 0.66 -11.45 11.86
CA ARG A 6 -0.57 -11.66 11.09
C ARG A 6 -0.57 -13.01 10.38
N ARG A 7 0.53 -13.34 9.71
CA ARG A 7 0.68 -14.66 9.07
C ARG A 7 0.51 -15.80 10.09
N GLU A 8 1.14 -15.68 11.25
CA GLU A 8 1.04 -16.67 12.34
C GLU A 8 -0.37 -16.76 12.91
N ARG A 9 -1.10 -15.64 13.06
CA ARG A 9 -2.52 -15.64 13.45
C ARG A 9 -3.44 -16.32 12.44
N CYS A 10 -3.12 -16.24 11.15
CA CYS A 10 -3.80 -16.99 10.09
C CYS A 10 -3.39 -18.47 10.06
N GLY A 11 -2.45 -18.92 10.90
CA GLY A 11 -1.96 -20.29 10.95
C GLY A 11 -1.12 -20.69 9.72
N LEU A 12 -0.57 -19.71 8.99
CA LEU A 12 0.16 -19.94 7.75
C LEU A 12 1.67 -20.02 7.99
N THR A 13 2.31 -20.95 7.30
CA THR A 13 3.77 -20.92 7.10
C THR A 13 4.15 -19.96 5.97
N LEU A 14 5.41 -19.57 5.90
CA LEU A 14 5.90 -18.75 4.78
C LEU A 14 5.77 -19.46 3.43
N LEU A 15 5.95 -20.79 3.37
CA LEU A 15 5.79 -21.58 2.14
C LEU A 15 4.31 -21.63 1.70
N GLN A 16 3.37 -21.72 2.64
CA GLN A 16 1.94 -21.63 2.32
C GLN A 16 1.56 -20.22 1.85
N LEU A 17 2.10 -19.18 2.47
CA LEU A 17 1.88 -17.81 2.03
C LEU A 17 2.48 -17.55 0.64
N GLU A 18 3.64 -18.13 0.34
CA GLU A 18 4.22 -18.14 -1.02
C GLU A 18 3.27 -18.80 -2.01
N ALA A 19 2.73 -19.98 -1.70
CA ALA A 19 1.80 -20.67 -2.60
C ALA A 19 0.52 -19.86 -2.87
N LEU A 20 0.00 -19.13 -1.87
CA LEU A 20 -1.17 -18.28 -2.00
C LEU A 20 -0.89 -16.98 -2.76
N THR A 21 0.24 -16.34 -2.47
CA THR A 21 0.55 -15.00 -2.98
C THR A 21 1.39 -15.03 -4.24
N GLY A 22 2.07 -16.13 -4.56
CA GLY A 22 3.08 -16.24 -5.61
C GLY A 22 4.35 -15.42 -5.35
N ILE A 23 4.57 -14.99 -4.11
CA ILE A 23 5.76 -14.23 -3.70
C ILE A 23 6.76 -15.19 -3.07
N ALA A 24 7.98 -15.21 -3.59
CA ALA A 24 9.02 -16.13 -3.10
C ALA A 24 9.23 -16.06 -1.58
N PHE A 25 9.38 -17.22 -0.94
CA PHE A 25 9.67 -17.35 0.50
C PHE A 25 10.77 -16.40 0.98
N THR A 26 11.87 -16.27 0.23
CA THR A 26 13.01 -15.42 0.59
C THR A 26 12.61 -13.95 0.65
N ARG A 27 11.72 -13.51 -0.25
CA ARG A 27 11.19 -12.15 -0.25
C ARG A 27 10.24 -11.94 0.92
N LEU A 28 9.30 -12.86 1.16
CA LEU A 28 8.38 -12.80 2.31
C LEU A 28 9.15 -12.74 3.64
N SER A 29 10.17 -13.59 3.81
CA SER A 29 11.04 -13.58 4.99
C SER A 29 11.77 -12.24 5.16
N THR A 30 12.28 -11.66 4.06
CA THR A 30 12.91 -10.32 4.11
C THR A 30 11.92 -9.25 4.56
N LEU A 31 10.69 -9.28 4.05
CA LEU A 31 9.64 -8.33 4.43
C LEU A 31 9.23 -8.47 5.91
N GLU A 32 9.22 -9.69 6.45
CA GLU A 32 8.92 -9.93 7.87
C GLU A 32 10.04 -9.46 8.81
N CYS A 33 11.29 -9.58 8.39
CA CYS A 33 12.45 -9.31 9.25
C CYS A 33 13.02 -7.89 9.12
N ASN A 34 12.68 -7.15 8.06
CA ASN A 34 13.24 -5.83 7.78
C ASN A 34 12.14 -4.79 7.57
N ALA A 35 11.96 -3.92 8.57
CA ALA A 35 10.97 -2.85 8.52
C ALA A 35 11.17 -1.88 7.35
N SER A 36 12.42 -1.60 6.94
CA SER A 36 12.67 -0.75 5.77
C SER A 36 12.15 -1.40 4.49
N GLU A 37 12.42 -2.70 4.31
CA GLU A 37 11.89 -3.47 3.17
C GLU A 37 10.37 -3.57 3.22
N ALA A 38 9.77 -3.68 4.40
CA ALA A 38 8.33 -3.66 4.58
C ALA A 38 7.72 -2.30 4.16
N ARG A 39 8.31 -1.18 4.59
CA ARG A 39 7.85 0.17 4.17
C ARG A 39 8.00 0.39 2.67
N ASN A 40 9.06 -0.17 2.08
CA ASN A 40 9.37 -0.07 0.65
C ASN A 40 8.77 -1.19 -0.20
N MET A 41 7.90 -2.04 0.37
CA MET A 41 7.21 -3.05 -0.43
C MET A 41 6.27 -2.38 -1.44
N TYR A 42 6.11 -2.97 -2.61
CA TYR A 42 5.18 -2.44 -3.61
C TYR A 42 3.73 -2.64 -3.18
N LEU A 43 2.87 -1.66 -3.46
CA LEU A 43 1.44 -1.68 -3.12
C LEU A 43 0.73 -2.90 -3.71
N GLY A 44 1.08 -3.31 -4.93
CA GLY A 44 0.55 -4.53 -5.54
C GLY A 44 0.98 -5.81 -4.81
N THR A 45 2.22 -5.85 -4.31
CA THR A 45 2.69 -6.95 -3.45
C THR A 45 1.95 -6.94 -2.11
N ALA A 46 1.80 -5.76 -1.50
CA ALA A 46 1.08 -5.59 -0.25
C ALA A 46 -0.39 -6.03 -0.39
N ARG A 47 -1.07 -5.67 -1.49
CA ARG A 47 -2.44 -6.12 -1.80
C ARG A 47 -2.53 -7.64 -1.85
N ARG A 48 -1.64 -8.31 -2.59
CA ARG A 48 -1.65 -9.79 -2.68
C ARG A 48 -1.49 -10.46 -1.31
N ILE A 49 -0.60 -9.93 -0.48
CA ILE A 49 -0.40 -10.44 0.88
C ILE A 49 -1.63 -10.16 1.75
N ALA A 50 -2.17 -8.94 1.69
CA ALA A 50 -3.33 -8.53 2.47
C ALA A 50 -4.56 -9.37 2.12
N ASP A 51 -4.78 -9.64 0.84
CA ASP A 51 -5.86 -10.51 0.34
C ASP A 51 -5.69 -11.94 0.90
N ALA A 52 -4.47 -12.49 0.89
CA ALA A 52 -4.18 -13.82 1.41
C ALA A 52 -4.27 -13.93 2.95
N LEU A 53 -4.03 -12.83 3.65
CA LEU A 53 -4.12 -12.75 5.12
C LEU A 53 -5.47 -12.20 5.62
N HIS A 54 -6.39 -11.88 4.70
CA HIS A 54 -7.69 -11.28 4.98
C HIS A 54 -7.59 -10.03 5.90
N CYS A 55 -6.63 -9.14 5.62
CA CYS A 55 -6.44 -7.91 6.38
C CYS A 55 -6.40 -6.68 5.47
N ASN A 56 -6.34 -5.48 6.05
CA ASN A 56 -6.12 -4.27 5.26
C ASN A 56 -4.68 -4.27 4.68
N VAL A 57 -4.43 -3.49 3.63
CA VAL A 57 -3.07 -3.32 3.11
C VAL A 57 -2.17 -2.57 4.11
N LEU A 58 -2.67 -1.54 4.79
CA LEU A 58 -1.90 -0.76 5.76
C LEU A 58 -1.66 -1.48 7.08
N ASP A 59 -2.42 -2.53 7.33
CA ASP A 59 -2.18 -3.48 8.43
C ASP A 59 -0.82 -4.18 8.32
N LEU A 60 -0.24 -4.24 7.12
CA LEU A 60 1.09 -4.78 6.85
C LEU A 60 2.22 -3.75 7.08
N TYR A 61 1.88 -2.48 7.29
CA TYR A 61 2.87 -1.44 7.57
C TYR A 61 3.45 -1.65 8.98
N PRO A 62 4.79 -1.61 9.16
CA PRO A 62 5.43 -2.05 10.40
C PRO A 62 5.20 -1.10 11.60
N ASP A 63 5.03 0.20 11.36
CA ASP A 63 4.97 1.20 12.44
C ASP A 63 3.58 1.27 13.05
N GLU A 64 3.44 0.99 14.36
CA GLU A 64 2.13 0.86 15.01
C GLU A 64 1.28 2.13 14.98
N ASP A 65 1.90 3.30 15.18
CA ASP A 65 1.21 4.60 15.22
C ASP A 65 0.86 5.17 13.84
N ALA A 66 1.19 4.45 12.76
CA ALA A 66 0.94 4.94 11.41
C ALA A 66 -0.53 4.82 11.01
N TRP A 67 -0.98 5.71 10.11
CA TRP A 67 -2.30 5.65 9.49
C TRP A 67 -2.67 4.22 9.03
N ARG A 68 -3.80 3.67 9.53
CA ARG A 68 -4.28 2.30 9.26
C ARG A 68 -5.49 2.20 8.35
N GLY A 69 -5.99 3.31 7.83
CA GLY A 69 -6.99 3.27 6.76
C GLY A 69 -8.01 4.38 6.83
N GLY A 70 -8.38 4.86 5.65
CA GLY A 70 -9.66 5.51 5.41
C GLY A 70 -10.65 4.49 4.87
N VAL A 71 -11.94 4.80 4.95
CA VAL A 71 -12.98 4.06 4.22
C VAL A 71 -12.74 4.16 2.71
N SER A 72 -13.22 3.18 1.94
CA SER A 72 -13.12 3.24 0.48
C SER A 72 -13.64 4.58 -0.05
N ALA A 73 -12.93 5.16 -1.01
CA ALA A 73 -13.29 6.43 -1.64
C ALA A 73 -14.61 6.35 -2.43
N GLY A 74 -15.14 5.14 -2.69
CA GLY A 74 -16.30 4.93 -3.56
C GLY A 74 -15.99 5.09 -5.05
N VAL A 75 -14.75 5.45 -5.40
CA VAL A 75 -14.22 5.54 -6.76
C VAL A 75 -12.78 5.01 -6.80
N THR A 76 -12.37 4.49 -7.95
CA THR A 76 -11.01 3.97 -8.14
C THR A 76 -10.14 4.90 -8.98
N GLY A 77 -8.83 4.79 -8.78
CA GLY A 77 -7.79 5.53 -9.47
C GLY A 77 -7.37 6.81 -8.73
N LEU A 78 -6.08 6.90 -8.42
CA LEU A 78 -5.47 8.02 -7.68
C LEU A 78 -5.87 9.40 -8.22
N ARG A 79 -5.87 9.57 -9.54
CA ARG A 79 -6.22 10.85 -10.20
C ARG A 79 -7.67 11.25 -9.94
N ARG A 80 -8.60 10.28 -9.97
CA ARG A 80 -10.02 10.53 -9.79
C ARG A 80 -10.31 10.89 -8.34
N ILE A 81 -9.81 10.09 -7.41
CA ILE A 81 -9.91 10.32 -5.96
C ILE A 81 -9.38 11.72 -5.61
N ARG A 82 -8.17 12.07 -6.07
CA ARG A 82 -7.60 13.40 -5.82
C ARG A 82 -8.50 14.54 -6.32
N ARG A 83 -9.09 14.40 -7.50
CA ARG A 83 -9.98 15.42 -8.08
C ARG A 83 -11.29 15.56 -7.32
N GLU A 84 -11.85 14.46 -6.83
CA GLU A 84 -13.06 14.47 -5.98
C GLU A 84 -12.80 15.10 -4.61
N ARG A 85 -11.56 15.03 -4.11
CA ARG A 85 -11.10 15.80 -2.94
C ARG A 85 -10.75 17.26 -3.25
N HIS A 86 -10.98 17.73 -4.49
CA HIS A 86 -10.66 19.08 -4.95
C HIS A 86 -9.19 19.50 -4.78
N LEU A 87 -8.26 18.53 -4.77
CA LEU A 87 -6.83 18.81 -4.60
C LEU A 87 -6.13 18.90 -5.96
N THR A 88 -5.19 19.84 -6.11
CA THR A 88 -4.21 19.80 -7.20
C THR A 88 -3.08 18.84 -6.87
N GLN A 89 -2.29 18.41 -7.86
CA GLN A 89 -1.09 17.60 -7.59
C GLN A 89 -0.06 18.35 -6.73
N ARG A 90 0.03 19.69 -6.85
CA ARG A 90 0.89 20.53 -6.01
C ARG A 90 0.41 20.57 -4.56
N MET A 91 -0.90 20.72 -4.35
CA MET A 91 -1.49 20.67 -3.00
C MET A 91 -1.28 19.31 -2.36
N LEU A 92 -1.52 18.22 -3.09
CA LEU A 92 -1.29 16.87 -2.58
C LEU A 92 0.20 16.63 -2.27
N SER A 93 1.10 17.15 -3.11
CA SER A 93 2.55 17.12 -2.86
C SER A 93 2.91 17.84 -1.56
N ALA A 94 2.35 19.03 -1.31
CA ALA A 94 2.57 19.78 -0.08
C ALA A 94 2.03 19.05 1.16
N LEU A 95 0.85 18.42 1.07
CA LEU A 95 0.24 17.68 2.18
C LEU A 95 1.01 16.40 2.52
N THR A 96 1.43 15.67 1.48
CA THR A 96 2.04 14.35 1.66
C THR A 96 3.54 14.40 1.79
N GLY A 97 4.21 15.44 1.31
CA GLY A 97 5.66 15.51 1.11
C GLY A 97 6.18 14.63 -0.04
N ILE A 98 5.30 14.08 -0.87
CA ILE A 98 5.69 13.31 -2.06
C ILE A 98 5.91 14.30 -3.22
N PRO A 99 7.04 14.23 -3.97
CA PRO A 99 7.27 15.12 -5.09
C PRO A 99 6.13 15.09 -6.12
N GLN A 100 5.65 16.28 -6.53
CA GLN A 100 4.60 16.40 -7.54
C GLN A 100 4.87 15.61 -8.84
N PRO A 101 6.12 15.53 -9.36
CA PRO A 101 6.42 14.68 -10.51
C PRO A 101 6.10 13.21 -10.28
N ASN A 102 6.37 12.68 -9.08
CA ASN A 102 6.05 11.29 -8.75
C ASN A 102 4.53 11.06 -8.75
N ILE A 103 3.75 11.99 -8.17
CA ILE A 103 2.28 11.94 -8.20
C ILE A 103 1.80 11.92 -9.66
N SER A 104 2.35 12.79 -10.50
CA SER A 104 2.03 12.84 -11.93
C SER A 104 2.34 11.51 -12.62
N TRP A 105 3.51 10.91 -12.38
CA TRP A 105 3.89 9.63 -12.97
C TRP A 105 2.92 8.50 -12.66
N PHE A 106 2.41 8.44 -11.42
CA PHE A 106 1.40 7.46 -11.04
C PHE A 106 0.05 7.73 -11.72
N GLU A 107 -0.36 9.00 -11.80
CA GLU A 107 -1.64 9.38 -12.40
C GLU A 107 -1.71 9.28 -13.92
N THR A 108 -0.55 9.36 -14.59
CA THR A 108 -0.44 9.21 -16.06
C THR A 108 -0.08 7.79 -16.48
N GLY A 109 0.22 6.90 -15.52
CA GLY A 109 0.64 5.54 -15.79
C GLY A 109 2.10 5.41 -16.25
N TYR A 110 2.89 6.49 -16.24
CA TYR A 110 4.34 6.42 -16.50
C TYR A 110 5.02 5.45 -15.52
N ARG A 111 4.56 5.44 -14.26
CA ARG A 111 4.86 4.37 -13.30
C ARG A 111 3.55 3.74 -12.84
N PRO A 112 3.41 2.40 -12.89
CA PRO A 112 2.21 1.74 -12.39
C PRO A 112 1.98 2.02 -10.90
N VAL A 113 0.74 2.27 -10.51
CA VAL A 113 0.36 2.46 -9.10
C VAL A 113 0.64 1.20 -8.28
N SER A 114 0.55 0.02 -8.88
CA SER A 114 0.93 -1.26 -8.24
C SER A 114 2.39 -1.30 -7.81
N GLN A 115 3.28 -0.49 -8.43
CA GLN A 115 4.69 -0.35 -8.07
C GLN A 115 4.96 0.86 -7.16
N MET A 116 3.92 1.50 -6.61
CA MET A 116 4.06 2.51 -5.56
C MET A 116 4.55 1.84 -4.28
N TYR A 117 5.50 2.44 -3.57
CA TYR A 117 5.90 1.93 -2.24
C TYR A 117 4.77 2.07 -1.24
N LEU A 118 4.68 1.14 -0.29
CA LEU A 118 3.65 1.12 0.73
C LEU A 118 3.67 2.38 1.60
N ASP A 119 4.85 2.93 1.92
CA ASP A 119 4.94 4.23 2.61
C ASP A 119 4.31 5.39 1.80
N THR A 120 4.59 5.44 0.49
CA THR A 120 3.99 6.43 -0.41
C THR A 120 2.48 6.26 -0.47
N ALA A 121 1.99 5.02 -0.58
CA ALA A 121 0.56 4.72 -0.58
C ALA A 121 -0.10 5.12 0.74
N ARG A 122 0.54 4.82 1.88
CA ARG A 122 0.09 5.23 3.22
C ARG A 122 -0.07 6.74 3.30
N ARG A 123 0.96 7.51 2.96
CA ARG A 123 0.94 8.99 3.01
C ARG A 123 -0.13 9.59 2.10
N LEU A 124 -0.29 9.05 0.89
CA LEU A 124 -1.36 9.48 -0.03
C LEU A 124 -2.74 9.14 0.53
N SER A 125 -2.92 7.95 1.08
CA SER A 125 -4.19 7.48 1.64
C SER A 125 -4.61 8.29 2.88
N GLU A 126 -3.63 8.71 3.68
CA GLU A 126 -3.83 9.61 4.81
C GLU A 126 -4.28 10.99 4.34
N ALA A 127 -3.60 11.59 3.36
CA ALA A 127 -4.00 12.90 2.84
C ALA A 127 -5.33 12.88 2.08
N LEU A 128 -5.67 11.77 1.42
CA LEU A 128 -6.90 11.61 0.64
C LEU A 128 -8.05 11.01 1.44
N GLN A 129 -7.79 10.57 2.67
CA GLN A 129 -8.73 9.92 3.58
C GLN A 129 -9.48 8.77 2.85
N CYS A 130 -8.72 7.81 2.34
CA CYS A 130 -9.26 6.65 1.61
C CYS A 130 -8.47 5.36 1.87
N ASP A 131 -8.93 4.24 1.33
CA ASP A 131 -8.15 3.00 1.30
C ASP A 131 -7.10 3.09 0.16
N PRO A 132 -5.82 2.77 0.40
CA PRO A 132 -4.81 2.79 -0.65
C PRO A 132 -5.07 1.79 -1.78
N VAL A 133 -5.88 0.74 -1.56
CA VAL A 133 -6.31 -0.20 -2.61
C VAL A 133 -7.12 0.52 -3.68
N ASP A 134 -7.88 1.56 -3.33
CA ASP A 134 -8.67 2.35 -4.29
C ASP A 134 -7.78 3.07 -5.33
N PHE A 135 -6.48 3.24 -5.06
CA PHE A 135 -5.57 3.83 -6.04
C PHE A 135 -5.34 2.94 -7.26
N LEU A 136 -5.49 1.63 -7.09
CA LEU A 136 -5.33 0.65 -8.14
C LEU A 136 -6.52 0.75 -9.09
N ILE A 137 -6.23 0.78 -10.39
CA ILE A 137 -7.24 0.71 -11.44
C ILE A 137 -7.19 -0.73 -11.93
N ASP A 138 -8.32 -1.43 -11.84
CA ASP A 138 -8.50 -2.76 -12.43
C ASP A 138 -8.52 -2.69 -13.97
#